data_AF-A0A9Q9Y7I2-F1
#
_entry.id   AF-A0A9Q9Y7I2-F1
#
_cell.length_a   1.000
_cell.length_b   1.000
_cell.length_c   1.000
_cell.angle_alpha   90.00
_cell.angle_beta   90.00
_cell.angle_gamma   90.00
#
_symmetry.space_group_name_H-M   'P 1'
#
loop_
_entity.id
_entity.type
_entity.pdbx_description
1 polymer ?
#
loop_
_entity_poly.entity_id
_entity_poly.type
_entity_poly.pdbx_seq_one_letter_code
_entity_poly.pdbx_strand_id
1 'polypeptide(L)'
;MEKDLTELQTLIEAHFESRKKEEEELINLTQRIENRRAERAEQHRIRTEHEKERQNKLAEEKARKEEEEAKRKADDDAKKKKVLTSFQYTGFMQRTDRRGGPKKQTEREKKKTILSERRKELKVENLTADKLRETANELWKWMRQLEAEKFELQYRYMCQKYEITVLRNRVSDHQKITKGSRSKRGLRK
;
A
#
# COMPACT_ATOMS: atom_id res chain seq x y z
N MET A 1 -66.04 -22.63 -54.70
CA MET A 1 -65.41 -21.32 -54.98
C MET A 1 -65.63 -20.34 -53.84
N GLU A 2 -66.85 -19.84 -53.59
CA GLU A 2 -67.09 -18.92 -52.46
C GLU A 2 -66.94 -19.59 -51.08
N LYS A 3 -67.44 -20.83 -50.92
CA LYS A 3 -67.30 -21.61 -49.68
C LYS A 3 -65.83 -21.87 -49.29
N ASP A 4 -65.01 -22.25 -50.27
CA ASP A 4 -63.59 -22.55 -50.05
C ASP A 4 -62.81 -21.29 -49.64
N LEU A 5 -63.19 -20.13 -50.17
CA LEU A 5 -62.61 -18.84 -49.82
C LEU A 5 -63.00 -18.41 -48.40
N THR A 6 -64.26 -18.62 -48.01
CA THR A 6 -64.73 -18.36 -46.64
C THR A 6 -64.11 -19.32 -45.62
N GLU A 7 -63.92 -20.60 -45.97
CA GLU A 7 -63.22 -21.57 -45.10
C GLU A 7 -61.75 -21.20 -44.92
N LEU A 8 -61.06 -20.81 -46.01
CA LEU A 8 -59.68 -20.37 -45.94
C LEU A 8 -59.53 -19.13 -45.04
N GLN A 9 -60.43 -18.16 -45.14
CA GLN A 9 -60.41 -16.94 -44.35
C GLN A 9 -60.66 -17.22 -42.86
N THR A 10 -61.58 -18.15 -42.57
CA THR A 10 -61.86 -18.62 -41.20
C THR A 10 -60.66 -19.37 -40.60
N LEU A 11 -59.98 -20.21 -41.38
CA LEU A 11 -58.76 -20.91 -40.95
C LEU A 11 -57.61 -19.95 -40.66
N ILE A 12 -57.46 -18.93 -41.49
CA ILE A 12 -56.44 -17.87 -41.29
C ILE A 12 -56.71 -17.12 -39.99
N GLU A 13 -57.94 -16.64 -39.76
CA GLU A 13 -58.31 -15.93 -38.53
C GLU A 13 -58.14 -16.82 -37.29
N ALA A 14 -58.60 -18.08 -37.34
CA ALA A 14 -58.44 -19.03 -36.24
C ALA A 14 -56.96 -19.29 -35.90
N HIS A 15 -56.10 -19.41 -36.92
CA HIS A 15 -54.66 -19.59 -36.71
C HIS A 15 -54.01 -18.36 -36.07
N PHE A 16 -54.35 -17.15 -36.53
CA PHE A 16 -53.82 -15.91 -35.97
C PHE A 16 -54.30 -15.67 -34.54
N GLU A 17 -55.58 -15.90 -34.24
CA GLU A 17 -56.09 -15.78 -32.88
C GLU A 17 -55.46 -16.82 -31.94
N SER A 18 -55.30 -18.06 -32.40
CA SER A 18 -54.64 -19.12 -31.63
C SER A 18 -53.19 -18.75 -31.32
N ARG A 19 -52.42 -18.32 -32.32
CA ARG A 19 -51.02 -17.89 -32.15
C ARG A 19 -50.90 -16.69 -31.24
N LYS A 20 -51.78 -15.70 -31.39
CA LYS A 20 -51.74 -14.48 -30.57
C LYS A 20 -51.99 -14.80 -29.10
N LYS A 21 -52.97 -15.67 -28.80
CA LYS A 21 -53.24 -16.13 -27.43
C LYS A 21 -52.05 -16.91 -26.87
N GLU A 22 -51.49 -17.82 -27.65
CA GLU A 22 -50.33 -18.63 -27.24
C GLU A 22 -49.07 -17.76 -27.00
N GLU A 23 -48.79 -16.79 -27.87
CA GLU A 23 -47.68 -15.85 -27.70
C GLU A 23 -47.87 -14.96 -26.46
N GLU A 24 -49.08 -14.46 -26.22
CA GLU A 24 -49.39 -13.66 -25.05
C GLU A 24 -49.24 -14.45 -23.74
N GLU A 25 -49.64 -15.73 -23.74
CA GLU A 25 -49.40 -16.65 -22.62
C GLU A 25 -47.92 -16.93 -22.39
N LEU A 26 -47.15 -17.16 -23.47
CA LEU A 26 -45.71 -17.38 -23.41
C LEU A 26 -44.95 -16.15 -22.89
N ILE A 27 -45.33 -14.95 -23.33
CA ILE A 27 -44.75 -13.69 -22.87
C ILE A 27 -45.04 -13.52 -21.37
N ASN A 28 -46.29 -13.70 -20.94
CA ASN A 28 -46.68 -13.59 -19.54
C ASN A 28 -45.94 -14.61 -18.64
N LEU A 29 -45.77 -15.85 -19.13
CA LEU A 29 -45.03 -16.87 -18.42
C LEU A 29 -43.54 -16.53 -18.32
N THR A 30 -42.94 -16.05 -19.41
CA THR A 30 -41.53 -15.65 -19.46
C THR A 30 -41.26 -14.48 -18.52
N GLN A 31 -42.12 -13.45 -18.53
CA GLN A 31 -42.04 -12.31 -17.62
C GLN A 31 -42.09 -12.74 -16.15
N ARG A 32 -42.98 -13.69 -15.80
CA ARG A 32 -43.06 -14.27 -14.44
C ARG A 32 -41.83 -15.08 -14.05
N ILE A 33 -41.19 -15.76 -15.00
CA ILE A 33 -39.94 -16.50 -14.75
C ILE A 33 -38.79 -15.52 -14.53
N GLU A 34 -38.73 -14.47 -15.34
CA GLU A 34 -37.69 -13.45 -15.26
C GLU A 34 -37.77 -12.66 -13.95
N ASN A 35 -38.97 -12.23 -13.54
CA ASN A 35 -39.19 -11.60 -12.24
C ASN A 35 -38.74 -12.52 -11.08
N ARG A 36 -39.08 -13.81 -11.12
CA ARG A 36 -38.63 -14.79 -10.11
C ARG A 36 -37.13 -15.07 -10.14
N ARG A 37 -36.44 -14.86 -11.27
CA ARG A 37 -34.98 -14.93 -11.36
C ARG A 37 -34.34 -13.68 -10.76
N ALA A 38 -34.89 -12.51 -11.06
CA ALA A 38 -34.45 -11.24 -10.51
C ALA A 38 -34.58 -11.21 -8.97
N GLU A 39 -35.73 -11.61 -8.43
CA GLU A 39 -35.97 -11.72 -6.99
C GLU A 39 -34.98 -12.67 -6.31
N ARG A 40 -34.68 -13.83 -6.92
CA ARG A 40 -33.67 -14.76 -6.38
C ARG A 40 -32.27 -14.16 -6.40
N ALA A 41 -31.90 -13.44 -7.47
CA ALA A 41 -30.62 -12.76 -7.56
C ALA A 41 -30.49 -11.67 -6.48
N GLU A 42 -31.56 -10.92 -6.23
CA GLU A 42 -31.61 -9.90 -5.20
C GLU A 42 -31.53 -10.50 -3.79
N GLN A 43 -32.29 -11.56 -3.51
CA GLN A 43 -32.16 -12.31 -2.25
C GLN A 43 -30.73 -12.82 -2.03
N HIS A 44 -30.06 -13.28 -3.09
CA HIS A 44 -28.67 -13.72 -2.98
C HIS A 44 -27.74 -12.57 -2.64
N ARG A 45 -27.91 -11.40 -3.28
CA ARG A 45 -27.14 -10.17 -2.99
C ARG A 45 -27.30 -9.75 -1.53
N ILE A 46 -28.53 -9.67 -1.04
CA ILE A 46 -28.83 -9.30 0.35
C ILE A 46 -28.17 -10.27 1.34
N ARG A 47 -28.22 -11.58 1.07
CA ARG A 47 -27.54 -12.58 1.92
C ARG A 47 -26.03 -12.39 1.94
N THR A 48 -25.40 -12.18 0.78
CA THR A 48 -23.95 -11.92 0.70
C THR A 48 -23.56 -10.62 1.40
N GLU A 49 -24.38 -9.58 1.30
CA GLU A 49 -24.13 -8.29 1.96
C GLU A 49 -24.23 -8.41 3.47
N HIS A 50 -25.29 -9.04 3.99
CA HIS A 50 -25.41 -9.31 5.43
C HIS A 50 -24.30 -10.23 5.96
N GLU A 51 -23.86 -11.23 5.21
CA GLU A 51 -22.71 -12.06 5.62
C GLU A 51 -21.43 -11.22 5.67
N LYS A 52 -21.20 -10.36 4.68
CA LYS A 52 -20.06 -9.44 4.68
C LYS A 52 -20.10 -8.45 5.84
N GLU A 53 -21.27 -7.91 6.18
CA GLU A 53 -21.44 -7.06 7.35
C GLU A 53 -21.15 -7.80 8.67
N ARG A 54 -21.60 -9.04 8.81
CA ARG A 54 -21.28 -9.86 9.99
C ARG A 54 -19.78 -10.10 10.12
N GLN A 55 -19.12 -10.49 9.02
CA GLN A 55 -17.67 -10.68 8.99
C GLN A 55 -16.93 -9.37 9.34
N ASN A 56 -17.38 -8.24 8.80
CA ASN A 56 -16.82 -6.93 9.11
C ASN A 56 -17.02 -6.53 10.57
N LYS A 57 -18.20 -6.73 11.16
CA LYS A 57 -18.47 -6.47 12.59
C LYS A 57 -17.58 -7.32 13.49
N LEU A 58 -17.41 -8.60 13.18
CA LEU A 58 -16.52 -9.49 13.92
C LEU A 58 -15.05 -9.06 13.80
N ALA A 59 -14.63 -8.63 12.61
CA ALA A 59 -13.27 -8.11 12.39
C ALA A 59 -13.05 -6.78 13.15
N GLU A 60 -14.04 -5.90 13.17
CA GLU A 60 -14.00 -4.61 13.87
C GLU A 60 -14.03 -4.79 15.40
N GLU A 61 -14.87 -5.69 15.92
CA GLU A 61 -14.89 -6.02 17.35
C GLU A 61 -13.58 -6.67 17.79
N LYS A 62 -13.02 -7.57 16.96
CA LYS A 62 -11.71 -8.18 17.21
C LYS A 62 -10.60 -7.12 17.17
N ALA A 63 -10.63 -6.20 16.23
CA ALA A 63 -9.67 -5.10 16.13
C ALA A 63 -9.77 -4.16 17.34
N ARG A 64 -10.99 -3.83 17.77
CA ARG A 64 -11.23 -2.99 18.97
C ARG A 64 -10.77 -3.69 20.24
N LYS A 65 -11.00 -5.01 20.38
CA LYS A 65 -10.52 -5.80 21.51
C LYS A 65 -8.99 -5.91 21.53
N GLU A 66 -8.37 -6.06 20.36
CA GLU A 66 -6.91 -6.04 20.21
C GLU A 66 -6.32 -4.67 20.54
N GLU A 67 -7.01 -3.58 20.21
CA GLU A 67 -6.61 -2.22 20.56
C GLU A 67 -6.77 -1.93 22.07
N GLU A 68 -7.87 -2.38 22.70
CA GLU A 68 -8.07 -2.26 24.14
C GLU A 68 -7.09 -3.15 24.94
N GLU A 69 -6.77 -4.35 24.46
CA GLU A 69 -5.75 -5.23 25.07
C GLU A 69 -4.34 -4.67 24.89
N ALA A 70 -4.02 -4.08 23.74
CA ALA A 70 -2.78 -3.37 23.51
C ALA A 70 -2.64 -2.15 24.43
N LYS A 71 -3.73 -1.40 24.65
CA LYS A 71 -3.76 -0.26 25.58
C LYS A 71 -3.59 -0.70 27.03
N ARG A 72 -4.28 -1.77 27.46
CA ARG A 72 -4.14 -2.33 28.82
C ARG A 72 -2.74 -2.89 29.05
N LYS A 73 -2.17 -3.58 28.06
CA LYS A 73 -0.79 -4.07 28.11
C LYS A 73 0.21 -2.90 28.16
N ALA A 74 -0.03 -1.82 27.43
CA ALA A 74 0.79 -0.61 27.50
C ALA A 74 0.70 0.08 28.87
N ASP A 75 -0.49 0.14 29.48
CA ASP A 75 -0.70 0.73 30.81
C ASP A 75 -0.09 -0.12 31.93
N ASP A 76 -0.19 -1.46 31.85
CA ASP A 76 0.44 -2.37 32.81
C ASP A 76 1.98 -2.35 32.66
N ASP A 77 2.49 -2.27 31.44
CA ASP A 77 3.93 -2.11 31.18
C ASP A 77 4.43 -0.73 31.62
N ALA A 78 3.61 0.32 31.51
CA ALA A 78 3.90 1.65 32.03
C ALA A 78 3.88 1.69 33.57
N LYS A 79 2.96 0.98 34.23
CA LYS A 79 2.95 0.82 35.69
C LYS A 79 4.16 0.04 36.18
N LYS A 80 4.49 -1.09 35.53
CA LYS A 80 5.72 -1.85 35.81
C LYS A 80 6.98 -1.02 35.59
N LYS A 81 7.03 -0.23 34.51
CA LYS A 81 8.13 0.73 34.28
C LYS A 81 8.18 1.81 35.34
N LYS A 82 7.07 2.40 35.78
CA LYS A 82 7.08 3.43 36.85
C LYS A 82 7.67 2.89 38.15
N VAL A 83 7.37 1.62 38.49
CA VAL A 83 7.97 0.94 39.64
C VAL A 83 9.47 0.68 39.44
N LEU A 84 9.90 0.33 38.22
CA LEU A 84 11.32 0.13 37.87
C LEU A 84 12.13 1.42 37.62
N THR A 85 11.48 2.56 37.37
CA THR A 85 12.12 3.84 37.01
C THR A 85 12.77 4.52 38.22
N SER A 86 12.52 4.03 39.44
CA SER A 86 13.18 4.56 40.65
C SER A 86 14.68 4.24 40.72
N PHE A 87 15.22 3.35 39.89
CA PHE A 87 16.61 2.89 40.01
C PHE A 87 17.41 2.98 38.69
N GLN A 88 17.55 4.17 38.10
CA GLN A 88 18.37 4.44 36.89
C GLN A 88 17.69 4.12 35.56
N TYR A 89 16.85 5.05 35.07
CA TYR A 89 16.17 4.92 33.78
C TYR A 89 16.12 6.27 33.04
N THR A 90 17.28 6.88 32.78
CA THR A 90 17.35 8.16 32.06
C THR A 90 17.42 8.00 30.53
N GLY A 91 17.61 6.78 30.00
CA GLY A 91 17.86 6.56 28.56
C GLY A 91 16.70 6.05 27.72
N PHE A 92 15.69 5.40 28.31
CA PHE A 92 14.65 4.70 27.53
C PHE A 92 13.37 5.54 27.34
N MET A 93 13.09 6.55 28.19
CA MET A 93 11.95 7.48 27.97
C MET A 93 12.14 8.45 26.79
N GLN A 94 13.37 8.92 26.54
CA GLN A 94 13.64 9.79 25.37
C GLN A 94 13.38 9.11 24.01
N ARG A 95 13.35 7.78 23.96
CA ARG A 95 13.09 7.02 22.74
C ARG A 95 11.60 6.76 22.51
N THR A 96 10.77 6.78 23.57
CA THR A 96 9.34 6.51 23.47
C THR A 96 8.53 7.74 23.10
N ASP A 97 8.89 8.94 23.59
CA ASP A 97 8.18 10.18 23.23
C ASP A 97 8.36 10.56 21.74
N ARG A 98 9.45 10.12 21.09
CA ARG A 98 9.62 10.29 19.63
C ARG A 98 8.81 9.30 18.78
N ARG A 99 8.16 8.29 19.38
CA ARG A 99 7.37 7.26 18.68
C ARG A 99 5.86 7.51 18.71
N GLY A 100 5.39 8.53 19.45
CA GLY A 100 3.96 8.88 19.55
C GLY A 100 3.46 9.92 18.53
N GLY A 101 4.33 10.48 17.70
CA GLY A 101 3.92 11.34 16.57
C GLY A 101 3.45 10.51 15.37
N PRO A 102 2.72 11.11 14.40
CA PRO A 102 2.37 10.43 13.15
C PRO A 102 3.60 9.73 12.59
N LYS A 103 3.47 8.43 12.25
CA LYS A 103 4.58 7.58 11.81
C LYS A 103 5.37 8.32 10.73
N LYS A 104 6.52 8.89 11.13
CA LYS A 104 7.42 9.55 10.18
C LYS A 104 7.80 8.50 9.16
N GLN A 105 7.58 8.82 7.88
CA GLN A 105 7.86 7.91 6.78
C GLN A 105 9.28 7.35 6.95
N THR A 106 9.40 6.04 6.93
CA THR A 106 10.69 5.39 7.16
C THR A 106 11.64 5.72 6.01
N GLU A 107 12.95 5.76 6.26
CA GLU A 107 13.93 5.96 5.18
C GLU A 107 13.81 4.88 4.08
N ARG A 108 13.32 3.69 4.44
CA ARG A 108 12.98 2.62 3.49
C ARG A 108 11.82 3.01 2.58
N GLU A 109 10.74 3.56 3.14
CA GLU A 109 9.58 4.03 2.38
C GLU A 109 9.96 5.21 1.49
N LYS A 110 10.68 6.21 2.01
CA LYS A 110 11.16 7.35 1.20
C LYS A 110 12.01 6.89 0.02
N LYS A 111 12.97 5.98 0.26
CA LYS A 111 13.79 5.39 -0.79
C LYS A 111 12.92 4.68 -1.83
N LYS A 112 11.91 3.92 -1.40
CA LYS A 112 11.00 3.22 -2.31
C LYS A 112 10.22 4.20 -3.18
N THR A 113 9.66 5.26 -2.57
CA THR A 113 8.91 6.32 -3.28
C THR A 113 9.79 7.03 -4.31
N ILE A 114 10.98 7.48 -3.93
CA ILE A 114 11.91 8.17 -4.85
C ILE A 114 12.33 7.26 -6.02
N LEU A 115 12.58 5.97 -5.75
CA LEU A 115 12.95 5.02 -6.80
C LEU A 115 11.78 4.71 -7.73
N SER A 116 10.54 4.65 -7.23
CA SER A 116 9.37 4.52 -8.10
C SER A 116 9.15 5.75 -8.98
N GLU A 117 9.34 6.95 -8.45
CA GLU A 117 9.22 8.20 -9.23
C GLU A 117 10.27 8.28 -10.35
N ARG A 118 11.49 7.79 -10.09
CA ARG A 118 12.57 7.74 -11.10
C ARG A 118 12.37 6.64 -12.15
N ARG A 119 11.55 5.63 -11.85
CA ARG A 119 11.34 4.49 -12.76
C ARG A 119 10.33 4.88 -13.84
N LYS A 120 10.79 5.02 -15.07
CA LYS A 120 9.94 5.18 -16.25
C LYS A 120 9.49 3.80 -16.74
N GLU A 121 8.18 3.62 -16.94
CA GLU A 121 7.65 2.39 -17.51
C GLU A 121 7.99 2.29 -18.99
N LEU A 122 8.43 1.11 -19.43
CA LEU A 122 8.80 0.85 -20.82
C LEU A 122 7.68 0.04 -21.50
N LYS A 123 7.03 0.62 -22.51
CA LYS A 123 6.01 -0.06 -23.32
C LYS A 123 6.64 -0.53 -24.63
N VAL A 124 6.88 -1.84 -24.76
CA VAL A 124 7.60 -2.45 -25.89
C VAL A 124 6.72 -3.15 -26.93
N GLU A 125 5.44 -3.39 -26.62
CA GLU A 125 4.57 -4.30 -27.39
C GLU A 125 4.26 -3.83 -28.82
N ASN A 126 4.30 -2.52 -29.10
CA ASN A 126 3.92 -1.94 -30.40
C ASN A 126 5.05 -1.10 -31.04
N LEU A 127 6.32 -1.37 -30.72
CA LEU A 127 7.45 -0.62 -31.28
C LEU A 127 8.00 -1.26 -32.55
N THR A 128 8.23 -0.43 -33.57
CA THR A 128 8.96 -0.79 -34.79
C THR A 128 10.44 -1.06 -34.50
N ALA A 129 11.12 -1.88 -35.30
CA ALA A 129 12.52 -2.26 -35.11
C ALA A 129 13.48 -1.06 -34.95
N ASP A 130 13.29 0.01 -35.71
CA ASP A 130 14.12 1.21 -35.60
C ASP A 130 13.90 1.95 -34.27
N LYS A 131 12.63 2.07 -33.83
CA LYS A 131 12.29 2.65 -32.52
C LYS A 131 12.80 1.80 -31.36
N LEU A 132 12.88 0.47 -31.52
CA LEU A 132 13.50 -0.41 -30.52
C LEU A 132 15.00 -0.15 -30.40
N ARG A 133 15.71 0.11 -31.51
CA ARG A 133 17.14 0.45 -31.48
C ARG A 133 17.39 1.81 -30.83
N GLU A 134 16.53 2.79 -31.09
CA GLU A 134 16.60 4.11 -30.45
C GLU A 134 16.38 4.01 -28.94
N THR A 135 15.30 3.34 -28.51
CA THR A 135 15.00 3.16 -27.08
C THR A 135 16.08 2.36 -26.34
N ALA A 136 16.67 1.34 -26.98
CA ALA A 136 17.82 0.62 -26.42
C ALA A 136 19.03 1.54 -26.20
N ASN A 137 19.34 2.39 -27.18
CA ASN A 137 20.45 3.36 -27.08
C ASN A 137 20.18 4.42 -25.98
N GLU A 138 18.94 4.89 -25.84
CA GLU A 138 18.56 5.82 -24.77
C GLU A 138 18.71 5.19 -23.38
N LEU A 139 18.23 3.95 -23.20
CA LEU A 139 18.38 3.21 -21.94
C LEU A 139 19.85 2.96 -21.61
N TRP A 140 20.67 2.64 -22.61
CA TRP A 140 22.11 2.47 -22.42
C TRP A 140 22.79 3.77 -21.98
N LYS A 141 22.48 4.91 -22.62
CA LYS A 141 23.00 6.23 -22.21
C LYS A 141 22.55 6.58 -20.79
N TRP A 142 21.29 6.31 -20.45
CA TRP A 142 20.75 6.55 -19.11
C TRP A 142 21.47 5.71 -18.05
N MET A 143 21.68 4.43 -18.30
CA MET A 143 22.43 3.54 -17.42
C MET A 143 23.88 4.02 -17.25
N ARG A 144 24.53 4.42 -18.35
CA ARG A 144 25.90 4.95 -18.31
C ARG A 144 26.01 6.23 -17.47
N GLN A 145 25.03 7.12 -17.55
CA GLN A 145 24.96 8.32 -16.71
C GLN A 145 24.84 7.96 -15.22
N LEU A 146 23.93 7.04 -14.87
CA LEU A 146 23.74 6.61 -13.48
C LEU A 146 25.00 5.96 -12.90
N GLU A 147 25.74 5.19 -13.70
CA GLU A 147 27.04 4.63 -13.30
C GLU A 147 28.08 5.71 -13.01
N ALA A 148 28.17 6.73 -13.87
CA ALA A 148 29.09 7.85 -13.66
C ALA A 148 28.76 8.63 -12.39
N GLU A 149 27.48 8.94 -12.16
CA GLU A 149 27.03 9.62 -10.92
C GLU A 149 27.35 8.78 -9.67
N LYS A 150 27.14 7.46 -9.74
CA LYS A 150 27.48 6.54 -8.65
C LYS A 150 28.98 6.57 -8.36
N PHE A 151 29.82 6.54 -9.39
CA PHE A 151 31.28 6.59 -9.24
C PHE A 151 31.72 7.88 -8.54
N GLU A 152 31.23 9.03 -8.99
CA GLU A 152 31.51 10.33 -8.36
C GLU A 152 31.09 10.37 -6.89
N LEU A 153 29.90 9.85 -6.57
CA LEU A 153 29.42 9.77 -5.18
C LEU A 153 30.30 8.86 -4.32
N GLN A 154 30.76 7.73 -4.86
CA GLN A 154 31.68 6.82 -4.17
C GLN A 154 33.03 7.50 -3.90
N TYR A 155 33.57 8.21 -4.89
CA TYR A 155 34.82 8.95 -4.74
C TYR A 155 34.69 10.05 -3.66
N ARG A 156 33.63 10.87 -3.73
CA ARG A 156 33.33 11.89 -2.71
C ARG A 156 33.19 11.28 -1.31
N TYR A 157 32.49 10.15 -1.19
CA TYR A 157 32.35 9.45 0.09
C TYR A 157 33.70 9.00 0.67
N MET A 158 34.62 8.51 -0.17
CA MET A 158 35.98 8.17 0.26
C MET A 158 36.75 9.38 0.79
N CYS A 159 36.72 10.51 0.08
CA CYS A 159 37.35 11.75 0.53
C CYS A 159 36.75 12.24 1.86
N GLN A 160 35.42 12.29 1.95
CA GLN A 160 34.71 12.70 3.18
C GLN A 160 35.05 11.79 4.36
N LYS A 161 35.18 10.48 4.14
CA LYS A 161 35.57 9.54 5.19
C LYS A 161 36.97 9.83 5.73
N TYR A 162 37.91 10.18 4.86
CA TYR A 162 39.25 10.61 5.26
C TYR A 162 39.20 11.94 6.02
N GLU A 163 38.50 12.95 5.50
CA GLU A 163 38.33 14.25 6.15
C GLU A 163 37.73 14.12 7.56
N ILE A 164 36.70 13.29 7.73
CA ILE A 164 36.11 13.00 9.05
C ILE A 164 37.16 12.42 10.00
N THR A 165 38.04 11.55 9.51
CA THR A 165 39.09 10.94 10.33
C THR A 165 40.11 12.01 10.78
N VAL A 166 40.55 12.86 9.86
CA VAL A 166 41.45 13.98 10.16
C VAL A 166 40.80 14.96 11.14
N LEU A 167 39.53 15.32 10.93
CA LEU A 167 38.80 16.23 11.81
C LEU A 167 38.65 15.65 13.22
N ARG A 168 38.37 14.35 13.36
CA ARG A 168 38.32 13.67 14.67
C ARG A 168 39.66 13.75 15.38
N ASN A 169 40.76 13.51 14.67
CA ASN A 169 42.12 13.61 15.25
C ASN A 169 42.41 15.06 15.69
N ARG A 170 42.13 16.05 14.84
CA ARG A 170 42.29 17.47 15.16
C ARG A 170 41.50 17.87 16.41
N VAL A 171 40.25 17.44 16.51
CA VAL A 171 39.42 17.69 17.71
C VAL A 171 40.08 17.08 18.95
N SER A 172 40.56 15.84 18.86
CA SER A 172 41.26 15.18 19.98
C SER A 172 42.52 15.94 20.40
N ASP A 173 43.35 16.37 19.45
CA ASP A 173 44.61 17.05 19.75
C ASP A 173 44.39 18.43 20.36
N HIS A 174 43.41 19.20 19.87
CA HIS A 174 43.03 20.47 20.48
C HIS A 174 42.38 20.29 21.87
N GLN A 175 41.74 19.15 22.15
CA GLN A 175 41.20 18.84 23.48
C GLN A 175 42.28 18.36 24.48
N LYS A 176 43.38 17.76 24.01
CA LYS A 176 44.49 17.34 24.90
C LYS A 176 45.21 18.54 25.51
N ILE A 177 45.35 19.64 24.77
CA ILE A 177 46.06 20.84 25.22
C ILE A 177 45.29 21.59 26.33
N THR A 178 43.97 21.46 26.40
CA THR A 178 43.15 22.15 27.41
C THR A 178 43.12 21.46 28.78
N LYS A 179 43.63 20.23 28.91
CA LYS A 179 43.71 19.49 30.20
C LYS A 179 45.13 19.36 30.75
N GLY A 180 45.96 20.40 30.58
CA GLY A 180 47.40 20.35 30.84
C GLY A 180 48.01 21.53 31.60
N SER A 181 47.27 22.23 32.47
CA SER A 181 47.85 23.09 33.52
C SER A 181 47.46 22.61 34.92
N ARG A 182 47.50 21.29 35.16
CA ARG A 182 47.59 20.76 36.52
C ARG A 182 49.06 20.76 36.93
N SER A 183 49.46 21.88 37.52
CA SER A 183 50.69 22.05 38.30
C SER A 183 50.93 20.84 39.20
N LYS A 184 51.77 19.90 38.77
CA LYS A 184 52.51 19.02 39.67
C LYS A 184 53.72 19.82 40.16
N ARG A 185 53.50 20.74 41.13
CA ARG A 185 54.60 21.17 41.99
C ARG A 185 54.93 19.99 42.89
N GLY A 186 56.12 19.45 42.68
CA GLY A 186 56.64 18.33 43.44
C GLY A 186 56.63 18.59 44.94
N LEU A 187 56.31 17.55 45.70
CA LEU A 187 56.85 17.39 47.03
C LEU A 187 58.37 17.49 46.93
N ARG A 188 58.94 18.59 47.46
CA ARG A 188 60.34 18.61 47.88
C ARG A 188 60.38 18.24 49.36
N LYS A 189 61.37 17.40 49.68
CA LYS A 189 61.75 16.90 51.01
C LYS A 189 61.82 18.00 52.06
#